data_AF-A0A4Q4W4L2-F1
#
_entry.id   AF-A0A4Q4W4L2-F1
#
_cell.length_a   1.000
_cell.length_b   1.000
_cell.length_c   1.000
_cell.angle_alpha   90.00
_cell.angle_beta   90.00
_cell.angle_gamma   90.00
#
_symmetry.space_group_name_H-M   'P 1'
#
loop_
_entity.id
_entity.type
_entity.pdbx_description
1 polymer ?
#
loop_
_entity_poly.entity_id
_entity_poly.type
_entity_poly.pdbx_seq_one_letter_code
_entity_poly.pdbx_strand_id
1 'polypeptide(L)'
;MDKLSSLIVLPDLSAFPDLRFSGIGATDWLEGVNRLFTKYKLKESEMIAELPYWTDSPFMKDRVKAVLDDVTQWDEAFKRILKTFKLQDPKQIRTAKDRLRTLTKQA
;
A
#
# COMPACT_ATOMS: atom_id res chain seq x y z
N MET A 1 -35.00 -14.18 -9.86
CA MET A 1 -34.20 -12.94 -9.74
C MET A 1 -33.21 -13.10 -8.60
N ASP A 2 -31.97 -13.36 -8.99
CA ASP A 2 -30.74 -12.74 -8.45
C ASP A 2 -30.44 -12.86 -6.96
N LYS A 3 -29.75 -13.96 -6.62
CA LYS A 3 -28.74 -13.98 -5.55
C LYS A 3 -27.49 -14.71 -6.05
N LEU A 4 -26.96 -14.27 -7.20
CA LEU A 4 -25.52 -14.31 -7.37
C LEU A 4 -24.98 -13.27 -6.39
N SER A 5 -24.88 -13.65 -5.11
CA SER A 5 -23.97 -13.01 -4.18
C SER A 5 -22.67 -12.90 -4.95
N SER A 6 -22.33 -11.67 -5.38
CA SER A 6 -21.10 -11.39 -6.09
C SER A 6 -20.01 -11.92 -5.18
N LEU A 7 -19.51 -13.13 -5.47
CA LEU A 7 -18.48 -13.80 -4.69
C LEU A 7 -17.26 -12.91 -4.81
N ILE A 8 -17.07 -12.03 -3.83
CA ILE A 8 -15.85 -11.28 -3.69
C ILE A 8 -14.79 -12.34 -3.40
N VAL A 9 -14.08 -12.74 -4.44
CA VAL A 9 -12.93 -13.62 -4.30
C VAL A 9 -11.80 -12.72 -3.81
N LEU A 10 -11.55 -12.72 -2.51
CA LEU A 10 -10.40 -12.03 -1.96
C LEU A 10 -9.12 -12.79 -2.35
N PRO A 11 -8.04 -12.09 -2.72
CA PRO A 11 -6.76 -12.73 -2.95
C PRO A 11 -6.24 -13.39 -1.68
N ASP A 12 -5.84 -14.66 -1.78
CA ASP A 12 -5.25 -15.40 -0.66
C ASP A 12 -3.85 -14.87 -0.35
N LEU A 13 -3.68 -14.29 0.83
CA LEU A 13 -2.41 -13.77 1.33
C LEU A 13 -1.29 -14.82 1.37
N SER A 14 -1.63 -16.10 1.56
CA SER A 14 -0.64 -17.18 1.62
C SER A 14 0.01 -17.45 0.25
N ALA A 15 -0.68 -17.13 -0.84
CA ALA A 15 -0.17 -17.28 -2.20
C ALA A 15 0.81 -16.17 -2.61
N PHE A 16 0.92 -15.08 -1.83
CA PHE A 16 1.74 -13.92 -2.15
C PHE A 16 2.63 -13.50 -0.97
N PRO A 17 3.58 -14.35 -0.53
CA PRO A 17 4.45 -14.03 0.61
C PRO A 17 5.27 -12.76 0.39
N ASP A 18 5.68 -12.48 -0.85
CA ASP A 18 6.49 -11.31 -1.21
C ASP A 18 5.73 -9.98 -1.14
N LEU A 19 4.40 -10.03 -1.03
CA LEU A 19 3.55 -8.83 -0.90
C LEU A 19 3.19 -8.53 0.56
N ARG A 20 3.82 -9.21 1.54
CA ARG A 20 3.65 -8.89 2.95
C ARG A 20 4.56 -7.75 3.37
N PHE A 21 3.95 -6.66 3.81
CA PHE A 21 4.69 -5.48 4.22
C PHE A 21 5.29 -5.60 5.61
N SER A 22 6.59 -5.35 5.69
CA SER A 22 7.39 -5.34 6.91
C SER A 22 7.71 -3.94 7.43
N GLY A 23 7.21 -2.90 6.77
CA GLY A 23 7.58 -1.50 7.03
C GLY A 23 8.62 -0.93 6.07
N ILE A 24 9.29 -1.76 5.26
CA ILE A 24 10.31 -1.35 4.30
C ILE A 24 9.78 -1.45 2.87
N GLY A 25 10.14 -0.48 2.02
CA GLY A 25 9.80 -0.53 0.58
C GLY A 25 8.31 -0.31 0.28
N ALA A 26 7.69 0.66 0.96
CA ALA A 26 6.25 0.94 0.84
C ALA A 26 5.78 1.19 -0.60
N THR A 27 6.62 1.80 -1.45
CA THR A 27 6.31 2.01 -2.87
C THR A 27 6.11 0.69 -3.63
N ASP A 28 7.06 -0.23 -3.53
CA ASP A 28 7.00 -1.53 -4.22
C ASP A 28 5.84 -2.38 -3.71
N TRP A 29 5.66 -2.39 -2.39
CA TRP A 29 4.55 -3.09 -1.75
C TRP A 29 3.18 -2.58 -2.24
N LEU A 30 2.93 -1.27 -2.17
CA LEU A 30 1.66 -0.69 -2.58
C LEU A 30 1.38 -0.89 -4.07
N GLU A 31 2.39 -0.76 -4.93
CA GLU A 31 2.22 -1.04 -6.36
C GLU A 31 1.83 -2.51 -6.61
N GLY A 32 2.47 -3.45 -5.91
CA GLY A 32 2.17 -4.88 -6.00
C GLY A 32 0.75 -5.21 -5.54
N VAL A 33 0.36 -4.71 -4.37
CA VAL A 33 -0.98 -4.90 -3.80
C VAL A 33 -2.05 -4.24 -4.68
N ASN A 34 -1.80 -3.05 -5.21
CA ASN A 34 -2.74 -2.36 -6.10
C ASN A 34 -3.01 -3.15 -7.39
N ARG A 35 -1.97 -3.70 -8.01
CA ARG A 35 -2.11 -4.55 -9.21
C ARG A 35 -2.93 -5.79 -8.91
N LEU A 36 -2.71 -6.39 -7.75
CA LEU A 36 -3.45 -7.57 -7.30
C LEU A 36 -4.93 -7.23 -7.07
N PHE A 37 -5.22 -6.22 -6.27
CA PHE A 37 -6.60 -5.79 -6.00
C PHE A 37 -7.36 -5.40 -7.27
N THR A 38 -6.69 -4.71 -8.20
CA THR A 38 -7.27 -4.38 -9.52
C THR A 38 -7.58 -5.65 -10.32
N LYS A 39 -6.70 -6.66 -10.30
CA LYS A 39 -6.92 -7.96 -10.96
C LYS A 39 -8.15 -8.68 -10.41
N TYR A 40 -8.38 -8.59 -9.10
CA TYR A 40 -9.54 -9.16 -8.42
C TYR A 40 -10.77 -8.23 -8.42
N LYS A 41 -10.67 -7.06 -9.07
CA LYS A 41 -11.76 -6.08 -9.22
C LYS A 41 -12.37 -5.61 -7.90
N LEU A 42 -11.53 -5.46 -6.87
CA LEU A 42 -11.96 -4.89 -5.59
C LEU A 42 -12.37 -3.43 -5.79
N LYS A 43 -13.40 -3.00 -5.07
CA LYS A 43 -13.78 -1.59 -4.95
C LYS A 43 -12.83 -0.86 -4.01
N GLU A 44 -12.70 0.46 -4.14
CA GLU A 44 -11.78 1.24 -3.31
C GLU A 44 -11.99 1.02 -1.80
N SER A 45 -13.25 0.94 -1.34
CA SER A 45 -13.55 0.67 0.07
C SER A 45 -13.05 -0.71 0.53
N GLU A 46 -13.10 -1.71 -0.36
CA GLU A 46 -12.59 -3.06 -0.10
C GLU A 46 -11.06 -3.05 -0.09
N MET A 47 -10.43 -2.34 -1.05
CA MET A 47 -8.97 -2.19 -1.11
C MET A 47 -8.41 -1.56 0.18
N ILE A 48 -9.05 -0.49 0.67
CA ILE A 48 -8.66 0.20 1.91
C ILE A 48 -8.84 -0.72 3.12
N ALA A 49 -9.97 -1.43 3.21
CA ALA A 49 -10.25 -2.34 4.31
C ALA A 49 -9.30 -3.55 4.37
N GLU A 50 -8.90 -4.06 3.20
CA GLU A 50 -8.00 -5.21 3.07
C GLU A 50 -6.53 -4.83 3.27
N LEU A 51 -6.10 -3.63 2.88
CA LEU A 51 -4.68 -3.23 2.89
C LEU A 51 -3.93 -3.52 4.20
N PRO A 52 -4.48 -3.31 5.42
CA PRO A 52 -3.79 -3.64 6.67
C PRO A 52 -3.54 -5.13 6.88
N TYR A 53 -4.25 -6.02 6.20
CA TYR A 53 -4.03 -7.46 6.27
C TYR A 53 -2.88 -7.91 5.37
N TRP A 54 -2.39 -7.03 4.48
CA TRP A 54 -1.22 -7.24 3.61
C TRP A 54 0.10 -6.88 4.29
N THR A 55 0.19 -7.15 5.59
CA THR A 55 1.37 -6.90 6.43
C THR A 55 1.90 -8.20 7.03
N ASP A 56 3.18 -8.23 7.39
CA ASP A 56 3.83 -9.42 7.94
C ASP A 56 3.55 -9.67 9.43
N SER A 57 3.08 -8.67 10.16
CA SER A 57 2.97 -8.68 11.62
C SER A 57 1.76 -7.90 12.13
N PRO A 58 1.19 -8.27 13.30
CA PRO A 58 0.11 -7.52 13.93
C PRO A 58 0.47 -6.05 14.20
N PHE A 59 1.72 -5.79 14.57
CA PHE A 59 2.21 -4.43 14.79
C PHE A 59 2.18 -3.59 13.51
N MET A 60 2.60 -4.14 12.36
CA MET A 60 2.48 -3.43 11.07
C MET A 60 1.03 -3.23 10.67
N LYS A 61 0.18 -4.24 10.86
CA LYS A 61 -1.26 -4.12 10.61
C LYS A 61 -1.88 -2.95 11.38
N ASP A 62 -1.60 -2.83 12.67
CA ASP A 62 -2.16 -1.75 13.50
C ASP A 62 -1.64 -0.38 13.07
N ARG A 63 -0.36 -0.28 12.69
CA ARG A 63 0.20 0.96 12.14
C ARG A 63 -0.46 1.35 10.81
N VAL A 64 -0.64 0.40 9.90
CA VAL A 64 -1.32 0.66 8.61
C VAL A 64 -2.77 1.05 8.84
N LYS A 65 -3.49 0.38 9.74
CA LYS A 65 -4.85 0.77 10.15
C LYS A 65 -4.91 2.21 10.63
N ALA A 66 -4.02 2.60 11.53
CA ALA A 66 -3.97 3.97 12.06
C ALA A 66 -3.71 5.02 10.98
N VAL A 67 -2.94 4.69 9.93
CA VAL A 67 -2.69 5.61 8.80
C VAL A 67 -3.91 5.76 7.89
N LEU A 68 -4.69 4.68 7.77
CA LEU A 68 -5.90 4.62 6.95
C LEU A 68 -7.15 5.09 7.71
N ASP A 69 -7.01 5.50 8.96
CA ASP A 69 -8.10 6.05 9.74
C ASP A 69 -8.68 7.27 9.01
N ASP A 70 -10.01 7.27 8.87
CA ASP A 70 -10.80 8.24 8.09
C ASP A 70 -10.48 8.35 6.58
N VAL A 71 -9.74 7.39 6.00
CA VAL A 71 -9.48 7.39 4.55
C VAL A 71 -10.58 6.67 3.80
N THR A 72 -11.22 7.37 2.85
CA THR A 72 -12.29 6.80 2.02
C THR A 72 -11.92 6.62 0.55
N GLN A 73 -10.82 7.23 0.10
CA GLN A 73 -10.36 7.18 -1.30
C GLN A 73 -9.03 6.45 -1.40
N TRP A 74 -8.89 5.60 -2.42
CA TRP A 74 -7.70 4.76 -2.57
C TRP A 74 -6.43 5.58 -2.85
N ASP A 75 -6.53 6.65 -3.65
CA ASP A 75 -5.39 7.53 -3.95
C ASP A 75 -4.86 8.24 -2.69
N GLU A 76 -5.76 8.64 -1.78
CA GLU A 76 -5.37 9.24 -0.49
C GLU A 76 -4.72 8.21 0.43
N ALA A 77 -5.22 6.97 0.46
CA ALA A 77 -4.59 5.86 1.19
C ALA A 77 -3.14 5.66 0.72
N PHE A 78 -2.94 5.63 -0.60
CA PHE A 78 -1.63 5.49 -1.22
C PHE A 78 -0.68 6.60 -0.75
N LYS A 79 -1.11 7.86 -0.83
CA LYS A 79 -0.31 9.02 -0.43
C LYS A 79 0.04 9.00 1.05
N ARG A 80 -0.90 8.69 1.94
CA ARG A 80 -0.68 8.68 3.39
C ARG A 80 0.30 7.59 3.82
N ILE A 81 0.17 6.39 3.26
CA ILE A 81 1.10 5.29 3.52
C ILE A 81 2.51 5.66 3.05
N LEU A 82 2.65 6.12 1.80
CA LEU A 82 3.94 6.55 1.27
C LEU A 82 4.58 7.67 2.11
N LYS A 83 3.80 8.62 2.60
CA LYS A 83 4.28 9.68 3.49
C LYS A 83 4.74 9.14 4.84
N THR A 84 4.01 8.19 5.42
CA THR A 84 4.29 7.63 6.75
C THR A 84 5.54 6.75 6.75
N PHE A 85 5.73 5.94 5.71
CA PHE A 85 6.83 4.99 5.61
C PHE A 85 8.00 5.49 4.74
N LYS A 86 8.01 6.77 4.38
CA LYS A 86 9.01 7.42 3.51
C LYS A 86 10.47 7.16 3.90
N LEU A 87 10.77 7.21 5.19
CA LEU A 87 12.14 7.04 5.70
C LEU A 87 12.62 5.58 5.66
N GLN A 88 11.71 4.64 5.41
CA GLN A 88 11.97 3.20 5.31
C GLN A 88 11.83 2.74 3.85
N ASP A 89 11.72 3.67 2.91
CA ASP A 89 11.58 3.40 1.48
C ASP A 89 12.86 3.81 0.72
N PRO A 90 13.69 2.83 0.29
CA PRO A 90 14.92 3.11 -0.45
C PRO A 90 14.71 3.89 -1.75
N LYS A 91 13.57 3.71 -2.44
CA LYS A 91 13.26 4.45 -3.68
C LYS A 91 13.04 5.91 -3.36
N GLN A 92 12.25 6.22 -2.33
CA GLN A 92 12.00 7.61 -1.93
C GLN A 92 13.25 8.30 -1.40
N ILE A 93 14.10 7.58 -0.65
CA ILE A 93 15.39 8.10 -0.18
C ILE A 93 16.29 8.42 -1.37
N ARG A 94 16.39 7.52 -2.36
CA ARG A 94 17.19 7.75 -3.57
C ARG A 94 16.68 8.95 -4.35
N THR A 95 15.37 9.06 -4.58
CA THR A 95 14.76 10.22 -5.24
C THR A 95 15.04 11.52 -4.49
N ALA A 96 14.95 11.53 -3.15
CA ALA A 96 15.29 12.70 -2.35
C ALA A 96 16.76 13.10 -2.48
N LYS A 97 17.67 12.12 -2.47
CA LYS A 97 19.10 12.33 -2.68
C LYS A 97 19.41 12.89 -4.07
N ASP A 98 18.77 12.37 -5.11
CA ASP A 98 18.96 12.86 -6.48
C ASP A 98 18.45 14.30 -6.63
N ARG A 99 17.30 14.66 -6.03
CA ARG A 99 16.79 16.04 -5.97
C ARG A 99 17.74 17.00 -5.24
N LEU A 100 18.32 16.57 -4.12
CA LEU A 100 19.33 17.37 -3.42
C LEU A 100 20.55 17.62 -4.31
N ARG A 101 21.02 16.58 -5.01
CA ARG A 101 22.17 16.69 -5.91
C ARG A 101 21.90 17.65 -7.09
N THR A 102 20.68 17.65 -7.64
CA THR A 102 20.32 18.60 -8.70
C THR A 102 20.25 20.04 -8.20
N LEU A 103 19.69 20.27 -7.00
CA LEU A 103 19.63 21.60 -6.39
C LEU A 103 21.02 22.16 -6.10
N THR A 104 21.93 21.34 -5.56
CA THR A 104 23.32 21.74 -5.30
C THR A 104 24.14 22.00 -6.55
N LYS A 105 23.72 21.51 -7.72
CA LYS A 105 24.38 21.77 -9.00
C LYS A 105 23.84 23.01 -9.71
N GLN A 106 22.71 23.55 -9.27
CA GLN A 106 22.09 24.76 -9.80
C GLN A 106 22.41 26.01 -8.97
N ALA A 107 23.07 25.85 -7.81
CA ALA A 107 23.63 26.92 -6.97
C ALA A 107 25.13 27.08 -7.23
#